data_AF-A0A847QS30-F1
#
_entry.id   AF-A0A847QS30-F1
#
_cell.length_a   1.000
_cell.length_b   1.000
_cell.length_c   1.000
_cell.angle_alpha   90.00
_cell.angle_beta   90.00
_cell.angle_gamma   90.00
#
_symmetry.space_group_name_H-M   'P 1'
#
loop_
_entity.id
_entity.type
_entity.pdbx_description
1 polymer ?
#
loop_
_entity_poly.entity_id
_entity_poly.type
_entity_poly.pdbx_seq_one_letter_code
_entity_poly.pdbx_strand_id
1 'polypeptide(L)'
;NIVTIVRQLTKIKNYFYHKLNIYSLQIVLEVGGRDAAETGILTGVIWGFLGQMTARMHRRFTIKKKGIHYSVLPNFQDTIFSLQLQGILSLKISHIIFTVYKLLVFVRKRRLKK
;
A
#
# COMPACT_ATOMS: atom_id res chain seq x y z
N ASN A 1 -2.44 28.32 -9.07
CA ASN A 1 -1.91 27.98 -7.72
C ASN A 1 -2.18 26.51 -7.28
N ILE A 2 -2.46 25.57 -8.20
CA ILE A 2 -2.80 24.16 -7.88
C ILE A 2 -1.55 23.27 -7.76
N VAL A 3 -0.52 23.51 -8.59
CA VAL A 3 0.74 22.76 -8.57
C VAL A 3 1.43 22.80 -7.20
N THR A 4 1.42 23.96 -6.54
CA THR A 4 2.00 24.15 -5.20
C THR A 4 1.29 23.32 -4.12
N ILE A 5 -0.04 23.17 -4.24
CA ILE A 5 -0.89 22.36 -3.35
C ILE A 5 -0.45 20.90 -3.41
N VAL A 6 -0.39 20.39 -4.64
CA VAL A 6 -0.08 19.00 -4.92
C VAL A 6 1.33 18.68 -4.41
N ARG A 7 2.30 19.58 -4.61
CA ARG A 7 3.65 19.42 -4.06
C ARG A 7 3.67 19.36 -2.53
N GLN A 8 2.96 20.26 -1.84
CA GLN A 8 2.95 20.27 -0.36
C GLN A 8 2.26 19.03 0.22
N LEU A 9 1.10 18.64 -0.33
CA LEU A 9 0.43 17.40 0.07
C LEU A 9 1.31 16.17 -0.18
N THR A 10 2.00 16.11 -1.32
CA THR A 10 2.93 15.01 -1.62
C THR A 10 4.07 14.93 -0.61
N LYS A 11 4.61 16.07 -0.16
CA LYS A 11 5.63 16.09 0.90
C LYS A 11 5.10 15.56 2.24
N ILE A 12 3.91 15.99 2.66
CA ILE A 12 3.28 15.52 3.91
C ILE A 12 3.01 14.00 3.83
N LYS A 13 2.46 13.55 2.70
CA LYS A 13 2.18 12.14 2.42
C LYS A 13 3.44 11.28 2.47
N ASN A 14 4.51 11.69 1.77
CA ASN A 14 5.75 10.93 1.74
C ASN A 14 6.41 10.87 3.13
N TYR A 15 6.35 11.96 3.90
CA TYR A 15 6.84 11.96 5.29
C TYR A 15 6.09 10.93 6.15
N PHE A 16 4.76 10.89 6.05
CA PHE A 16 3.93 9.95 6.80
C PHE A 16 4.25 8.48 6.45
N TYR A 17 4.28 8.14 5.16
CA TYR A 17 4.58 6.77 4.71
C TYR A 17 5.98 6.32 5.10
N HIS A 18 6.97 7.20 5.07
CA HIS A 18 8.33 6.83 5.47
C HIS A 18 8.42 6.52 6.98
N LYS A 19 7.54 7.10 7.80
CA LYS A 19 7.47 6.83 9.25
C LYS A 19 6.64 5.60 9.61
N LEU A 20 5.91 5.03 8.66
CA LEU A 20 5.23 3.75 8.83
C LEU A 20 6.25 2.61 8.77
N ASN A 21 6.33 1.85 9.87
CA ASN A 21 7.16 0.65 9.95
C ASN A 21 6.32 -0.58 9.65
N ILE A 22 6.71 -1.35 8.64
CA ILE A 22 6.10 -2.64 8.34
C ILE A 22 7.01 -3.72 8.91
N TYR A 23 6.51 -4.48 9.88
CA TYR A 23 7.26 -5.57 10.50
C TYR A 23 7.06 -6.89 9.76
N SER A 24 5.82 -7.17 9.39
CA SER A 24 5.44 -8.33 8.60
C SER A 24 4.22 -7.97 7.77
N LEU A 25 4.20 -8.39 6.52
CA LEU A 25 3.00 -8.34 5.69
C LEU A 25 2.99 -9.59 4.83
N GLN A 26 1.97 -10.42 5.01
CA GLN A 26 1.72 -11.65 4.29
C GLN A 26 0.44 -11.50 3.49
N ILE A 27 0.55 -11.76 2.19
CA ILE A 27 -0.55 -11.68 1.24
C ILE A 27 -0.67 -13.05 0.59
N VAL A 28 -1.78 -13.74 0.77
CA VAL A 28 -2.07 -14.97 0.05
C VAL A 28 -3.31 -14.71 -0.77
N LEU A 29 -3.18 -14.80 -2.09
CA LEU A 29 -4.30 -14.69 -3.00
C LEU A 29 -4.53 -16.04 -3.65
N GLU A 30 -5.75 -16.56 -3.59
CA GLU A 30 -6.18 -17.69 -4.39
C GLU A 30 -7.07 -17.18 -5.52
N VAL A 31 -6.79 -17.61 -6.76
CA VAL A 31 -7.55 -17.18 -7.93
C VAL A 31 -7.81 -18.33 -8.88
N GLY A 32 -9.06 -18.48 -9.31
CA GLY A 32 -9.50 -19.41 -10.33
C GLY A 32 -10.50 -18.74 -11.26
N GLY A 33 -10.28 -18.88 -12.57
CA GLY A 33 -11.16 -18.41 -13.62
C GLY A 33 -12.17 -19.48 -14.05
N ARG A 34 -12.76 -19.29 -15.23
CA ARG A 34 -13.72 -20.23 -15.83
C ARG A 34 -13.04 -21.37 -16.56
N ASP A 35 -11.82 -21.16 -17.02
CA ASP A 35 -10.98 -22.17 -17.63
C ASP A 35 -9.51 -22.01 -17.20
N ALA A 36 -8.68 -22.98 -17.55
CA ALA A 36 -7.27 -22.99 -17.15
C ALA A 36 -6.46 -21.84 -17.78
N ALA A 37 -6.86 -21.36 -18.96
CA ALA A 37 -6.19 -20.26 -19.63
C ALA A 37 -6.43 -18.94 -18.88
N GLU A 38 -7.69 -18.66 -18.51
CA GLU A 38 -8.09 -17.51 -17.70
C GLU A 38 -7.42 -17.55 -16.32
N THR A 39 -7.45 -18.69 -15.62
CA THR A 39 -6.73 -18.87 -14.34
C THR A 39 -5.25 -18.55 -14.48
N GLY A 40 -4.59 -19.04 -15.54
CA GLY A 40 -3.17 -18.79 -15.80
C GLY A 40 -2.87 -17.31 -16.04
N ILE A 41 -3.69 -16.65 -16.86
CA ILE A 41 -3.57 -15.21 -17.14
C ILE A 41 -3.77 -14.39 -15.87
N LEU A 42 -4.84 -14.64 -15.12
CA LEU A 42 -5.14 -13.94 -13.86
C LEU A 42 -3.99 -14.10 -12.86
N THR A 43 -3.50 -15.32 -12.69
CA THR A 43 -2.38 -15.62 -11.79
C THR A 43 -1.13 -14.83 -12.19
N GLY A 44 -0.76 -14.82 -13.47
CA GLY A 44 0.38 -14.07 -13.97
C GLY A 44 0.23 -12.55 -13.77
N VAL A 45 -0.94 -12.01 -14.08
CA VAL A 45 -1.25 -10.58 -13.88
C VAL A 45 -1.15 -10.19 -12.41
N ILE A 46 -1.71 -11.01 -11.52
CA ILE A 46 -1.65 -10.76 -10.07
C ILE A 46 -0.22 -10.83 -9.56
N TRP A 47 0.57 -11.83 -9.97
CA TRP A 47 1.99 -11.92 -9.62
C TRP A 47 2.74 -10.64 -10.01
N GLY A 48 2.57 -10.19 -11.25
CA GLY A 48 3.18 -8.95 -11.73
C GLY A 48 2.72 -7.72 -10.94
N PHE A 49 1.42 -7.63 -10.64
CA PHE A 49 0.86 -6.55 -9.84
C PHE A 49 1.45 -6.53 -8.41
N LEU A 50 1.49 -7.68 -7.72
CA LEU A 50 2.02 -7.80 -6.37
C LEU A 50 3.53 -7.51 -6.33
N GLY A 51 4.30 -7.95 -7.33
CA GLY A 51 5.71 -7.58 -7.47
C GLY A 51 5.93 -6.08 -7.60
N GLN A 52 5.14 -5.42 -8.46
CA GLN A 52 5.20 -3.96 -8.59
C GLN A 52 4.72 -3.22 -7.35
N MET A 53 3.70 -3.74 -6.67
CA MET A 53 3.18 -3.19 -5.42
C MET A 53 4.24 -3.27 -4.32
N THR A 54 4.85 -4.44 -4.12
CA THR A 54 5.88 -4.65 -3.10
C THR A 54 7.11 -3.78 -3.35
N ALA A 55 7.60 -3.66 -4.59
CA ALA A 55 8.69 -2.73 -4.92
C ALA A 55 8.35 -1.27 -4.55
N ARG A 56 7.13 -0.81 -4.82
CA ARG A 56 6.67 0.52 -4.41
C ARG A 56 6.57 0.66 -2.90
N MET A 57 6.17 -0.40 -2.19
CA MET A 57 6.12 -0.40 -0.73
C MET A 57 7.52 -0.30 -0.13
N HIS A 58 8.50 -1.07 -0.65
CA HIS A 58 9.90 -0.96 -0.25
C HIS A 58 10.48 0.45 -0.43
N ARG A 59 10.06 1.18 -1.46
CA ARG A 59 10.51 2.56 -1.69
C ARG A 59 9.85 3.59 -0.75
N ARG A 60 8.60 3.35 -0.32
CA ARG A 60 7.80 4.36 0.39
C ARG A 60 7.72 4.14 1.89
N PHE A 61 7.79 2.90 2.34
CA PHE A 61 7.63 2.49 3.73
C PHE A 61 8.95 2.02 4.31
N THR A 62 9.08 2.09 5.63
CA THR A 62 10.22 1.49 6.33
C THR A 62 9.91 0.03 6.63
N ILE A 63 10.46 -0.89 5.84
CA ILE A 63 10.23 -2.33 6.00
C ILE A 63 11.34 -2.94 6.90
N LYS A 64 10.94 -3.75 7.88
CA LYS A 64 11.85 -4.44 8.82
C LYS A 64 12.14 -5.87 8.35
N LYS A 65 13.06 -6.57 9.04
CA LYS A 65 13.69 -7.84 8.59
C LYS A 65 12.73 -8.96 8.11
N LYS A 66 11.51 -9.09 8.65
CA LYS A 66 10.53 -10.10 8.20
C LYS A 66 9.80 -9.71 6.90
N GLY A 67 9.97 -8.48 6.41
CA GLY A 67 9.65 -8.12 5.02
C GLY A 67 8.16 -8.11 4.65
N ILE A 68 7.93 -8.12 3.34
CA ILE A 68 6.63 -8.35 2.71
C ILE A 68 6.75 -9.68 1.95
N HIS A 69 5.83 -10.61 2.23
CA HIS A 69 5.71 -11.88 1.55
C HIS A 69 4.36 -11.94 0.85
N TYR A 70 4.35 -12.46 -0.37
CA TYR A 70 3.13 -12.65 -1.11
C TYR A 70 3.18 -13.96 -1.91
N SER A 71 2.02 -14.58 -2.05
CA SER A 71 1.84 -15.80 -2.84
C SER A 71 0.51 -15.70 -3.59
N VAL A 72 0.51 -16.17 -4.83
CA VAL A 72 -0.69 -16.34 -5.65
C VAL A 72 -0.86 -17.82 -5.95
N LEU A 73 -1.95 -18.40 -5.48
CA LEU A 73 -2.33 -19.79 -5.61
C LEU A 73 -3.36 -19.90 -6.76
N PRO A 74 -3.00 -20.51 -7.90
CA PRO A 74 -3.96 -20.75 -8.97
C PRO A 74 -4.90 -21.90 -8.58
N ASN A 75 -6.20 -21.70 -8.75
CA ASN A 75 -7.21 -22.75 -8.66
C ASN A 75 -7.76 -23.03 -10.08
N PHE A 76 -7.44 -24.21 -10.60
CA PHE A 76 -7.83 -24.62 -11.96
C PHE A 76 -9.16 -25.39 -11.99
N GLN A 77 -9.74 -25.68 -10.83
CA GLN A 77 -10.94 -26.50 -10.71
C GLN A 77 -12.17 -25.62 -10.51
N ASP A 78 -12.06 -24.61 -9.64
CA ASP A 78 -13.17 -23.75 -9.25
C ASP A 78 -12.91 -22.30 -9.65
N THR A 79 -13.97 -21.60 -10.06
CA THR A 79 -13.94 -20.13 -10.21
C THR A 79 -13.99 -19.49 -8.81
N ILE A 80 -12.82 -19.14 -8.27
CA ILE A 80 -12.67 -18.61 -6.92
C ILE A 80 -11.79 -17.35 -6.89
N PHE A 81 -12.07 -16.47 -5.94
CA PHE A 81 -11.18 -15.37 -5.58
C PHE A 81 -11.14 -15.24 -4.06
N SER A 82 -10.02 -15.60 -3.45
CA SER A 82 -9.81 -15.51 -2.01
C SER A 82 -8.59 -14.65 -1.71
N LEU A 83 -8.73 -13.68 -0.81
CA LEU A 83 -7.65 -12.79 -0.41
C LEU A 83 -7.46 -12.86 1.10
N GLN A 84 -6.31 -13.36 1.52
CA GLN A 84 -5.87 -13.37 2.90
C GLN A 84 -4.75 -12.35 3.10
N LEU A 85 -5.01 -11.37 3.96
CA LEU A 85 -4.07 -10.34 4.33
C LEU A 85 -3.77 -10.44 5.83
N GLN A 86 -2.52 -10.69 6.16
CA GLN A 86 -2.05 -10.76 7.55
C GLN A 86 -0.82 -9.87 7.70
N GLY A 87 -0.71 -9.11 8.78
CA GLY A 87 0.45 -8.25 8.93
C GLY A 87 0.50 -7.48 10.23
N ILE A 88 1.71 -7.00 10.54
CA ILE A 88 2.02 -6.18 11.69
C ILE A 88 2.62 -4.87 11.17
N LEU A 89 1.84 -3.80 11.27
CA LEU A 89 2.25 -2.45 10.95
C LEU A 89 2.35 -1.64 12.25
N SER A 90 3.36 -0.79 12.35
CA SER A 90 3.54 0.09 13.50
C SER A 90 3.80 1.52 13.06
N LEU A 91 3.10 2.43 13.70
CA LEU A 91 3.30 3.85 13.56
C LEU A 91 3.37 4.48 14.94
N LYS A 92 4.42 5.27 15.20
CA LYS A 92 4.47 6.03 16.45
C LYS A 92 3.39 7.10 16.44
N ILE A 93 2.64 7.22 17.54
CA ILE A 93 1.59 8.22 17.73
C ILE A 93 2.13 9.65 17.51
N SER A 94 3.36 9.92 17.93
CA SER A 94 4.01 11.22 17.70
C SER A 94 4.09 11.62 16.21
N HIS A 95 4.33 10.65 15.31
CA HIS A 95 4.32 10.91 13.87
C HIS A 95 2.91 11.15 13.33
N ILE A 96 1.89 10.50 13.90
CA ILE A 96 0.48 10.74 13.57
C ILE A 96 0.11 12.18 13.95
N ILE A 97 0.33 12.55 15.21
CA ILE A 97 0.01 13.88 15.74
C ILE A 97 0.72 14.97 14.92
N PHE A 98 2.01 14.81 14.64
CA PHE A 98 2.77 15.78 13.87
C PHE A 98 2.28 15.91 12.41
N THR A 99 1.89 14.80 11.78
CA THR A 99 1.35 14.80 10.42
C THR A 99 0.00 15.49 10.37
N VAL A 100 -0.90 15.17 11.31
CA VAL A 100 -2.22 15.81 11.44
C VAL A 100 -2.07 17.29 11.71
N TYR A 101 -1.19 17.69 12.63
CA TYR A 101 -0.90 19.09 12.90
C TYR A 101 -0.43 19.84 11.63
N LYS A 102 0.52 19.29 10.89
CA LYS A 102 1.02 19.88 9.63
C LYS A 102 -0.11 20.02 8.59
N LEU A 103 -1.00 19.03 8.51
CA LEU A 103 -2.15 19.06 7.61
C LEU A 103 -3.17 20.14 8.04
N LEU A 104 -3.49 20.25 9.33
CA LEU A 104 -4.40 21.27 9.86
C LEU A 104 -3.87 22.69 9.63
N VAL A 105 -2.59 22.94 9.90
CA VAL A 105 -1.96 24.24 9.63
C VAL A 105 -2.02 24.57 8.13
N PHE A 106 -1.77 23.58 7.27
CA PHE A 106 -1.87 23.77 5.82
C PHE A 106 -3.28 24.15 5.38
N VAL A 107 -4.31 23.47 5.89
CA VAL A 107 -5.72 23.77 5.57
C VAL A 107 -6.13 25.14 6.13
N ARG A 108 -5.76 25.46 7.37
CA ARG A 108 -6.14 26.71 8.05
C ARG A 108 -5.51 27.95 7.39
N LYS A 109 -4.22 27.90 7.05
CA LYS A 109 -3.55 28.99 6.30
C LYS A 109 -4.20 29.28 4.95
N ARG A 110 -4.96 28.32 4.40
CA ARG A 110 -5.63 28.46 3.11
C ARG A 110 -7.09 28.87 3.22
N ARG A 111 -7.78 28.53 4.31
CA ARG A 111 -9.05 29.17 4.66
C ARG A 111 -8.89 30.66 4.94
N LEU A 112 -7.79 31.08 5.58
CA LEU A 112 -7.52 32.49 5.93
C LEU A 112 -7.01 33.35 4.76
N LYS A 113 -6.60 32.72 3.64
CA LYS A 113 -6.15 33.41 2.41
C LYS A 113 -7.25 33.49 1.34
N LYS A 114 -8.44 33.00 1.65
CA LYS A 114 -9.62 33.02 0.79
C LYS A 114 -10.55 34.11 1.30
#